data_AF-A0A8T3WEQ1-F1
#
_entry.id   AF-A0A8T3WEQ1-F1
#
_cell.length_a   1.000
_cell.length_b   1.000
_cell.length_c   1.000
_cell.angle_alpha   90.00
_cell.angle_beta   90.00
_cell.angle_gamma   90.00
#
_symmetry.space_group_name_H-M   'P 1'
#
loop_
_entity.id
_entity.type
_entity.pdbx_description
1 polymer ?
#
loop_
_entity_poly.entity_id
_entity_poly.type
_entity_poly.pdbx_seq_one_letter_code
_entity_poly.pdbx_strand_id
1 'polypeptide(L)'
;MNNKSLEDRIRDIVLDKLEKFNLDYDSIDIDVRYDIKTVGVQGDSRTYAHPVEIGVRKNREIVWNTDFMREMSTEITNQIKEINRVVYTIQ
;
A
#
# COMPACT_ATOMS: atom_id res chain seq x y z
N MET A 1 15.47 3.98 -19.64
CA MET A 1 14.58 3.10 -18.85
C MET A 1 14.03 3.94 -17.72
N ASN A 2 12.75 4.32 -17.76
CA ASN A 2 12.14 5.09 -16.67
C ASN A 2 12.11 4.20 -15.43
N ASN A 3 13.02 4.40 -14.48
CA ASN A 3 12.89 3.80 -13.16
C ASN A 3 11.75 4.52 -12.46
N LYS A 4 10.58 3.87 -12.35
CA LYS A 4 9.47 4.35 -11.54
C LYS A 4 9.92 4.50 -10.08
N SER A 5 9.44 5.54 -9.39
CA SER A 5 9.69 5.70 -7.96
C SER A 5 9.05 4.56 -7.15
N LEU A 6 9.39 4.44 -5.88
CA LEU A 6 8.80 3.43 -5.00
C LEU A 6 7.30 3.66 -4.86
N GLU A 7 6.91 4.91 -4.70
CA GLU A 7 5.54 5.39 -4.59
C GLU A 7 4.75 5.15 -5.88
N ASP A 8 5.37 5.31 -7.05
CA ASP A 8 4.73 4.98 -8.34
C ASP A 8 4.47 3.49 -8.49
N ARG A 9 5.40 2.62 -8.06
CA ARG A 9 5.20 1.17 -8.07
C ARG A 9 4.06 0.75 -7.13
N ILE A 10 3.97 1.39 -5.96
CA ILE A 10 2.86 1.15 -5.01
C ILE A 10 1.55 1.65 -5.62
N ARG A 11 1.55 2.84 -6.24
CA ARG A 11 0.39 3.42 -6.90
C ARG A 11 -0.15 2.52 -8.01
N ASP A 12 0.73 1.92 -8.82
CA ASP A 12 0.32 0.96 -9.85
C ASP A 12 -0.50 -0.20 -9.24
N ILE A 13 -0.04 -0.76 -8.11
CA ILE A 13 -0.75 -1.84 -7.41
C ILE A 13 -2.08 -1.36 -6.85
N VAL A 14 -2.13 -0.16 -6.26
CA VAL A 14 -3.37 0.43 -5.72
C VAL A 14 -4.40 0.58 -6.85
N LEU A 15 -4.00 1.11 -8.01
CA LEU A 15 -4.87 1.32 -9.16
C LEU A 15 -5.42 0.00 -9.72
N ASP A 16 -4.56 -1.02 -9.89
CA ASP A 16 -4.98 -2.36 -10.30
C ASP A 16 -6.06 -2.94 -9.36
N LYS A 17 -5.88 -2.76 -8.04
CA LYS A 17 -6.86 -3.22 -7.06
C LYS A 17 -8.16 -2.42 -7.08
N LEU A 18 -8.10 -1.11 -7.28
CA LEU A 18 -9.31 -0.29 -7.40
C LEU A 18 -10.14 -0.71 -8.62
N GLU A 19 -9.48 -0.97 -9.75
CA GLU A 19 -10.13 -1.51 -10.95
C GLU A 19 -10.72 -2.91 -10.69
N LYS A 20 -9.93 -3.83 -10.13
CA LYS A 20 -10.36 -5.20 -9.83
C LYS A 20 -11.60 -5.25 -8.93
N PHE A 21 -11.67 -4.38 -7.92
CA PHE A 21 -12.79 -4.32 -6.97
C PHE A 21 -13.91 -3.37 -7.40
N ASN A 22 -13.79 -2.73 -8.58
CA ASN A 22 -14.73 -1.75 -9.10
C ASN A 22 -15.05 -0.64 -8.07
N LEU A 23 -14.00 -0.09 -7.46
CA LEU A 23 -14.07 0.96 -6.46
C LEU A 23 -13.68 2.30 -7.07
N ASP A 24 -14.62 3.24 -7.05
CA ASP A 24 -14.37 4.63 -7.44
C ASP A 24 -13.56 5.37 -6.36
N TYR A 25 -12.78 6.36 -6.80
CA TYR A 25 -11.98 7.23 -5.95
C TYR A 25 -11.80 8.61 -6.60
N ASP A 26 -11.61 9.64 -5.78
CA ASP A 26 -11.24 10.99 -6.21
C ASP A 26 -9.74 11.26 -5.99
N SER A 27 -9.16 10.64 -4.94
CA SER A 27 -7.76 10.85 -4.56
C SER A 27 -7.16 9.63 -3.90
N ILE A 28 -5.85 9.46 -4.09
CA ILE A 28 -5.03 8.39 -3.52
C ILE A 28 -3.81 9.03 -2.86
N ASP A 29 -3.69 8.87 -1.56
CA ASP A 29 -2.56 9.29 -0.74
C ASP A 29 -1.65 8.08 -0.50
N ILE A 30 -0.34 8.24 -0.76
CA ILE A 30 0.69 7.23 -0.52
C ILE A 30 1.86 7.92 0.18
N ASP A 31 2.15 7.52 1.41
CA ASP A 31 3.29 8.04 2.20
C ASP A 31 4.16 6.88 2.70
N VAL A 32 5.40 6.80 2.19
CA VAL A 32 6.38 5.83 2.69
C VAL A 32 7.13 6.44 3.85
N ARG A 33 7.02 5.82 5.03
CA ARG A 33 7.68 6.31 6.26
C ARG A 33 9.13 5.88 6.31
N TYR A 34 9.99 6.62 5.61
CA TYR A 34 11.43 6.37 5.56
C TYR A 34 12.14 6.53 6.91
N ASP A 35 11.55 7.30 7.82
CA ASP A 35 12.00 7.51 9.20
C ASP A 35 11.71 6.32 10.13
N ILE A 36 10.85 5.39 9.71
CA ILE A 36 10.39 4.25 10.51
C ILE A 36 10.86 2.94 9.87
N LYS A 37 11.43 2.04 10.69
CA LYS A 37 11.67 0.65 10.33
C LYS A 37 10.73 -0.24 11.14
N THR A 38 10.05 -1.17 10.48
CA THR A 38 9.25 -2.19 11.17
C THR A 38 9.85 -3.57 10.94
N VAL A 39 9.54 -4.50 11.83
CA VAL A 39 9.94 -5.91 11.69
C VAL A 39 8.92 -6.63 10.81
N GLY A 40 9.42 -7.32 9.79
CA GLY A 40 8.70 -8.34 9.04
C GLY A 40 9.14 -9.73 9.48
N VAL A 41 8.18 -10.66 9.53
CA VAL A 41 8.47 -12.09 9.73
C VAL A 41 8.03 -12.80 8.45
N GLN A 42 9.00 -13.05 7.56
CA GLN A 42 8.80 -13.91 6.39
C GLN A 42 9.66 -15.16 6.61
N GLY A 43 9.06 -16.24 7.11
CA GLY A 43 9.80 -17.45 7.51
C GLY A 43 10.62 -17.25 8.79
N ASP A 44 11.81 -17.84 8.85
CA ASP A 44 12.64 -17.91 10.07
C ASP A 44 13.54 -16.67 10.29
N SER A 45 13.67 -15.80 9.29
CA SER A 45 14.51 -14.60 9.36
C SER A 45 13.69 -13.34 9.57
N ARG A 46 14.20 -12.44 10.41
CA ARG A 46 13.61 -11.10 10.61
C ARG A 46 14.10 -10.16 9.52
N THR A 47 13.17 -9.46 8.88
CA THR A 47 13.48 -8.39 7.93
C THR A 47 13.13 -7.03 8.51
N TYR A 48 13.89 -6.00 8.14
CA TYR A 48 13.63 -4.61 8.55
C TYR A 48 13.41 -3.76 7.32
N ALA A 49 12.19 -3.28 7.14
CA ALA A 49 11.77 -2.48 6.00
C ALA A 49 10.80 -1.38 6.47
N HIS A 50 10.32 -0.55 5.54
CA HIS A 50 9.52 0.62 5.87
C HIS A 50 8.02 0.27 5.86
N PRO A 51 7.20 0.93 6.70
CA PRO A 51 5.76 0.95 6.49
C PRO A 51 5.39 1.95 5.40
N VAL A 52 4.30 1.68 4.71
CA VAL A 52 3.59 2.66 3.85
C VAL A 52 2.22 2.93 4.42
N GLU A 53 1.84 4.20 4.47
CA GLU A 53 0.47 4.64 4.71
C GLU A 53 -0.26 4.84 3.38
N ILE A 54 -1.49 4.31 3.30
CA ILE A 54 -2.35 4.42 2.12
C ILE A 54 -3.71 5.00 2.54
N GLY A 55 -4.12 6.03 1.81
CA GLY A 55 -5.46 6.61 1.89
C GLY A 55 -6.12 6.58 0.51
N VAL A 56 -7.36 6.10 0.45
CA VAL A 56 -8.20 6.19 -0.76
C VAL A 56 -9.50 6.89 -0.39
N ARG A 57 -9.80 8.00 -1.07
CA ARG A 57 -10.97 8.83 -0.75
C ARG A 57 -11.88 9.01 -1.95
N LYS A 58 -13.19 9.00 -1.70
CA LYS A 58 -14.27 9.36 -2.63
C LYS A 58 -15.25 10.29 -1.91
N ASN A 59 -15.57 11.44 -2.49
CA ASN A 59 -16.41 12.47 -1.90
C ASN A 59 -16.01 12.88 -0.47
N ARG A 60 -14.69 12.94 -0.20
CA ARG A 60 -14.08 13.16 1.14
C ARG A 60 -14.25 12.01 2.14
N GLU A 61 -15.00 10.97 1.79
CA GLU A 61 -15.12 9.76 2.60
C GLU A 61 -14.08 8.73 2.18
N ILE A 62 -13.71 7.87 3.12
CA ILE A 62 -12.71 6.85 2.88
C ILE A 62 -13.38 5.59 2.34
N VAL A 63 -12.79 5.02 1.29
CA VAL A 63 -13.33 3.82 0.66
C VAL A 63 -12.53 2.63 1.15
N TRP A 64 -13.04 1.94 2.18
CA TRP A 64 -12.47 0.68 2.65
C TRP A 64 -13.39 -0.49 2.38
N ASN A 65 -12.84 -1.49 1.70
CA ASN A 65 -13.38 -2.83 1.60
C ASN A 65 -12.31 -3.79 2.15
N THR A 66 -12.68 -4.64 3.11
CA THR A 66 -11.74 -5.54 3.79
C THR A 66 -10.97 -6.45 2.84
N ASP A 67 -11.62 -6.93 1.77
CA ASP A 67 -10.98 -7.80 0.78
C ASP A 67 -10.01 -7.01 -0.11
N PHE A 68 -10.40 -5.79 -0.53
CA PHE A 68 -9.51 -4.85 -1.22
C PHE A 68 -8.25 -4.57 -0.39
N MET A 69 -8.41 -4.22 0.90
CA MET A 69 -7.31 -3.96 1.82
C MET A 69 -6.43 -5.21 2.01
N ARG A 70 -7.04 -6.39 2.19
CA ARG A 70 -6.28 -7.63 2.37
C ARG A 70 -5.44 -7.94 1.14
N GLU A 71 -6.02 -7.89 -0.05
CA GLU A 71 -5.33 -8.16 -1.30
C GLU A 71 -4.23 -7.14 -1.57
N MET A 72 -4.53 -5.86 -1.43
CA MET A 72 -3.55 -4.79 -1.64
C MET A 72 -2.38 -4.91 -0.66
N SER A 73 -2.64 -5.14 0.63
CA SER A 73 -1.59 -5.35 1.63
C SER A 73 -0.69 -6.53 1.27
N THR A 74 -1.30 -7.65 0.85
CA THR A 74 -0.58 -8.87 0.49
C THR A 74 0.29 -8.63 -0.74
N GLU A 75 -0.25 -7.99 -1.76
CA GLU A 75 0.46 -7.75 -3.01
C GLU A 75 1.63 -6.78 -2.84
N ILE A 76 1.42 -5.66 -2.14
CA ILE A 76 2.47 -4.68 -1.87
C ILE A 76 3.63 -5.33 -1.11
N THR A 77 3.36 -6.03 -0.01
CA THR A 77 4.41 -6.65 0.82
C THR A 77 5.12 -7.81 0.13
N ASN A 78 4.50 -8.43 -0.88
CA ASN A 78 5.12 -9.47 -1.67
C ASN A 78 6.01 -8.90 -2.80
N GLN A 79 5.55 -7.87 -3.51
CA GLN A 79 6.24 -7.33 -4.69
C GLN A 79 7.24 -6.21 -4.39
N ILE A 80 7.01 -5.46 -3.31
CA ILE A 80 7.79 -4.27 -2.96
C ILE A 80 8.63 -4.58 -1.71
N LYS A 81 9.87 -5.05 -1.89
CA LYS A 81 10.73 -5.54 -0.80
C LYS A 81 11.14 -4.46 0.19
N GLU A 82 11.05 -3.20 -0.21
CA GLU A 82 11.28 -2.02 0.61
C GLU A 82 10.15 -1.78 1.63
N ILE A 83 8.99 -2.43 1.42
CA ILE A 83 7.79 -2.31 2.25
C ILE A 83 7.44 -3.64 2.90
N ASN A 84 7.26 -3.64 4.23
CA ASN A 84 6.84 -4.83 4.97
C ASN A 84 5.58 -4.62 5.81
N ARG A 85 4.98 -3.43 5.72
CA ARG A 85 3.76 -3.11 6.45
C ARG A 85 2.96 -2.09 5.67
N VAL A 86 1.66 -2.33 5.56
CA VAL A 86 0.70 -1.41 4.97
C VAL A 86 -0.23 -0.94 6.09
N VAL A 87 -0.35 0.38 6.23
CA VAL A 87 -1.22 1.06 7.19
C VAL A 87 -2.26 1.83 6.40
N TYR A 88 -3.48 1.88 6.92
CA TYR A 88 -4.63 2.46 6.26
C TYR A 88 -5.10 3.70 7.01
N THR A 89 -5.25 4.81 6.30
CA THR A 89 -5.85 6.02 6.88
C THR A 89 -7.34 5.79 7.10
N ILE A 90 -7.83 5.96 8.33
CA ILE A 90 -9.26 5.73 8.68
C ILE A 90 -10.01 7.03 9.04
N GLN A 91 -9.36 8.19 8.86
CA GLN A 91 -9.90 9.51 9.20
C GLN A 91 -10.00 10.45 8.00
#